data_AF-A0AA39GW25-F1
#
_entry.id   AF-A0AA39GW25-F1
#
_cell.length_a   1.000
_cell.length_b   1.000
_cell.length_c   1.000
_cell.angle_alpha   90.00
_cell.angle_beta   90.00
_cell.angle_gamma   90.00
#
_symmetry.space_group_name_H-M   'P 1'
#
loop_
_entity.id
_entity.type
_entity.pdbx_description
1 polymer ?
#
loop_
_entity_poly.entity_id
_entity_poly.type
_entity_poly.pdbx_seq_one_letter_code
_entity_poly.pdbx_strand_id
1 'polypeptide(L)'
;MTRCAVAKCLPRDVLQKGESMGLKMGDMFAHLVESFDLVCVATKCTEECKLCDQCEYALQQMAALINGEETGGLCPKLETCSANCIKEDLDRVLQCIGKKCNIHCYDGDCPSCVGVARRMFMQVCREQNMPSMASIQFDGNCTQLFREMSNSYVMSRTN
;
A
#
# COMPACT_ATOMS: atom_id res chain seq x y z
N MET A 1 7.34 -10.83 -7.60
CA MET A 1 6.39 -9.72 -7.37
C MET A 1 7.06 -8.34 -7.23
N THR A 2 7.77 -8.06 -6.13
CA THR A 2 8.15 -6.70 -5.70
C THR A 2 8.90 -5.85 -6.74
N ARG A 3 9.92 -6.41 -7.41
CA ARG A 3 10.67 -5.68 -8.46
C ARG A 3 9.77 -5.24 -9.62
N CYS A 4 8.84 -6.10 -10.05
CA CYS A 4 7.91 -5.75 -11.12
C CYS A 4 6.99 -4.61 -10.68
N ALA A 5 6.38 -4.72 -9.49
CA ALA A 5 5.45 -3.72 -8.99
C ALA A 5 6.11 -2.34 -8.84
N VAL A 6 7.29 -2.26 -8.21
CA VAL A 6 8.02 -1.00 -8.07
C VAL A 6 8.44 -0.42 -9.41
N ALA A 7 8.90 -1.25 -10.35
CA ALA A 7 9.38 -0.77 -11.65
C ALA A 7 8.27 -0.34 -12.63
N LYS A 8 7.09 -0.98 -12.58
CA LYS A 8 6.01 -0.80 -13.56
C LYS A 8 4.77 -0.10 -13.03
N CYS A 9 4.54 -0.14 -11.72
CA CYS A 9 3.28 0.24 -11.08
C CYS A 9 3.43 1.27 -9.95
N LEU A 10 4.66 1.75 -9.74
CA LEU A 10 4.92 2.91 -8.90
C LEU A 10 5.52 4.01 -9.80
N PRO A 11 5.04 5.26 -9.71
CA PRO A 11 5.67 6.38 -10.40
C PRO A 11 7.13 6.53 -9.95
N ARG A 12 8.05 6.60 -10.91
CA ARG A 12 9.50 6.72 -10.63
C ARG A 12 9.85 7.99 -9.85
N ASP A 13 9.04 9.03 -10.01
CA ASP A 13 9.22 10.34 -9.40
C ASP A 13 8.39 10.52 -8.11
N VAL A 14 7.80 9.45 -7.56
CA VAL A 14 6.88 9.53 -6.41
C VAL A 14 7.51 10.24 -5.20
N LEU A 15 8.77 9.95 -4.89
CA LEU A 15 9.44 10.58 -3.75
C LEU A 15 9.79 12.04 -4.05
N GLN A 16 10.29 12.35 -5.25
CA GLN A 16 10.59 13.72 -5.66
C GLN A 16 9.33 14.60 -5.68
N LYS A 17 8.19 14.05 -6.14
CA LYS A 17 6.89 14.72 -6.06
C LYS A 17 6.51 15.00 -4.61
N GLY A 18 6.62 14.01 -3.73
CA GLY A 18 6.41 14.21 -2.30
C GLY A 18 7.27 15.33 -1.71
N GLU A 19 8.56 15.40 -2.06
CA GLU A 19 9.45 16.47 -1.61
C GLU A 19 9.05 17.83 -2.17
N SER A 20 8.67 17.90 -3.45
CA SER A 20 8.21 19.15 -4.08
C SER A 20 6.90 19.68 -3.47
N MET A 21 6.08 18.80 -2.93
CA MET A 21 4.87 19.12 -2.17
C MET A 21 5.17 19.50 -0.72
N GLY A 22 6.43 19.43 -0.29
CA GLY A 22 6.84 19.72 1.08
C GLY A 22 6.44 18.64 2.10
N LEU A 23 6.13 17.42 1.63
CA LEU A 23 5.69 16.34 2.52
C LEU A 23 6.80 15.97 3.49
N LYS A 24 6.42 15.80 4.76
CA LYS A 24 7.28 15.28 5.83
C LYS A 24 7.13 13.77 5.93
N MET A 25 7.94 13.14 6.79
CA MET A 25 7.99 11.69 6.98
C MET A 25 6.60 11.00 7.05
N GLY A 26 5.66 11.51 7.86
CA GLY A 26 4.32 10.91 7.99
C GLY A 26 3.52 10.94 6.68
N ASP A 27 3.46 12.09 6.03
CA ASP A 27 2.70 12.27 4.78
C ASP A 27 3.39 11.63 3.57
N MET A 28 4.73 11.54 3.60
CA MET A 28 5.51 10.85 2.58
C MET A 28 5.15 9.36 2.52
N PHE A 29 4.86 8.74 3.66
CA PHE A 29 4.41 7.35 3.69
C PHE A 29 3.07 7.19 2.98
N ALA A 30 2.09 8.03 3.35
CA ALA A 30 0.78 8.04 2.72
C ALA A 30 0.91 8.22 1.20
N HIS A 31 1.68 9.23 0.77
CA HIS A 31 1.91 9.51 -0.63
C HIS A 31 2.52 8.32 -1.39
N LEU A 32 3.51 7.65 -0.79
CA LEU A 32 4.15 6.49 -1.39
C LEU A 32 3.19 5.29 -1.47
N VAL A 33 2.51 4.95 -0.37
CA VAL A 33 1.70 3.74 -0.31
C VAL A 33 0.39 3.87 -1.09
N GLU A 34 -0.19 5.07 -1.13
CA GLU A 34 -1.38 5.37 -1.93
C GLU A 34 -1.06 5.48 -3.43
N SER A 35 0.22 5.68 -3.80
CA SER A 35 0.67 5.67 -5.20
C SER A 35 0.91 4.26 -5.76
N PHE A 36 0.82 3.21 -4.94
CA PHE A 36 0.86 1.84 -5.45
C PHE A 36 -0.48 1.47 -6.10
N ASP A 37 -0.42 1.24 -7.40
CA ASP A 37 -1.59 0.85 -8.17
C ASP A 37 -1.74 -0.69 -8.21
N LEU A 38 -2.65 -1.23 -7.38
CA LEU A 38 -2.95 -2.67 -7.35
C LEU A 38 -3.57 -3.16 -8.66
N VAL A 39 -4.31 -2.32 -9.39
CA VAL A 39 -4.85 -2.67 -10.72
C VAL A 39 -3.71 -2.81 -11.72
N CYS A 40 -2.71 -1.94 -11.65
CA CYS A 40 -1.48 -2.10 -12.43
C CYS A 40 -0.76 -3.41 -12.07
N VAL A 41 -0.64 -3.75 -10.78
CA VAL A 41 0.00 -5.01 -10.37
C VAL A 41 -0.76 -6.21 -10.92
N ALA A 42 -2.09 -6.20 -10.82
CA ALA A 42 -2.97 -7.25 -11.32
C ALA A 42 -2.91 -7.44 -12.84
N THR A 43 -2.54 -6.40 -13.60
CA THR A 43 -2.50 -6.43 -15.08
C THR A 43 -1.09 -6.56 -15.67
N LYS A 44 -0.06 -5.97 -15.04
CA LYS A 44 1.33 -5.90 -15.58
C LYS A 44 2.33 -6.79 -14.86
N CYS A 45 1.97 -7.32 -13.70
CA CYS A 45 2.81 -8.12 -12.83
C CYS A 45 2.09 -9.38 -12.32
N THR A 46 1.09 -9.86 -13.05
CA THR A 46 0.19 -10.96 -12.64
C THR A 46 0.97 -12.24 -12.36
N GLU A 47 1.85 -12.65 -13.26
CA GLU A 47 2.61 -13.89 -13.12
C GLU A 47 3.58 -13.81 -11.93
N GLU A 48 4.23 -12.67 -11.74
CA GLU A 48 5.09 -12.47 -10.58
C GLU A 48 4.32 -12.34 -9.26
N CYS A 49 3.05 -11.95 -9.32
CA CYS A 49 2.14 -11.83 -8.17
C CYS A 49 1.58 -13.19 -7.75
N LYS A 50 1.22 -14.06 -8.69
CA LYS A 50 0.80 -15.45 -8.43
C LYS A 50 1.86 -16.27 -7.70
N LEU A 51 3.15 -15.96 -7.87
CA LEU A 51 4.25 -16.59 -7.14
C LEU A 51 4.45 -16.06 -5.70
N CYS A 52 3.57 -15.18 -5.23
CA CYS A 52 3.65 -14.58 -3.91
C CYS A 52 2.29 -14.71 -3.23
N ASP A 53 2.15 -15.63 -2.28
CA ASP A 53 0.89 -15.95 -1.60
C ASP A 53 0.11 -14.71 -1.14
N GLN A 54 0.81 -13.72 -0.58
CA GLN A 54 0.19 -12.48 -0.11
C GLN A 54 -0.40 -11.62 -1.25
N CYS A 55 0.27 -11.59 -2.41
CA CYS A 55 -0.17 -10.86 -3.58
C CYS A 55 -1.28 -11.62 -4.30
N GLU A 56 -1.11 -12.93 -4.48
CA GLU A 56 -2.15 -13.81 -5.00
C GLU A 56 -3.43 -13.72 -4.19
N TYR A 57 -3.32 -13.76 -2.86
CA TYR A 57 -4.45 -13.56 -1.95
C TYR A 57 -5.17 -12.24 -2.25
N ALA A 58 -4.44 -11.13 -2.36
CA ALA A 58 -5.02 -9.83 -2.66
C ALA A 58 -5.74 -9.81 -4.03
N LEU A 59 -5.19 -10.47 -5.05
CA LEU A 59 -5.87 -10.63 -6.35
C LEU A 59 -7.18 -11.42 -6.23
N GLN A 60 -7.16 -12.52 -5.47
CA GLN A 60 -8.35 -13.33 -5.22
C GLN A 60 -9.42 -12.53 -4.46
N GLN A 61 -9.03 -11.74 -3.45
CA GLN A 61 -9.97 -10.91 -2.70
C GLN A 61 -10.61 -9.83 -3.56
N MET A 62 -9.83 -9.17 -4.42
CA MET A 62 -10.39 -8.20 -5.36
C MET A 62 -11.41 -8.84 -6.30
N ALA A 63 -11.10 -10.03 -6.85
CA ALA A 63 -12.01 -10.75 -7.73
C ALA A 63 -13.31 -11.14 -7.00
N ALA A 64 -13.18 -11.74 -5.81
CA ALA A 64 -14.33 -12.15 -5.00
C ALA A 64 -15.24 -10.95 -4.67
N LEU A 65 -14.65 -9.83 -4.25
CA LEU A 65 -15.40 -8.61 -3.92
C LEU A 65 -16.16 -8.03 -5.13
N ILE A 66 -15.56 -8.01 -6.31
CA ILE A 66 -16.21 -7.52 -7.55
C ILE A 66 -17.34 -8.45 -7.98
N ASN A 67 -17.17 -9.76 -7.80
CA ASN A 67 -18.16 -10.77 -8.16
C ASN A 67 -19.29 -10.93 -7.11
N GLY A 68 -19.16 -10.28 -5.95
CA GLY A 68 -20.09 -10.46 -4.83
C GLY A 68 -19.96 -11.81 -4.13
N GLU A 69 -18.80 -12.46 -4.26
CA GLU A 69 -18.46 -13.73 -3.62
C GLU A 69 -17.91 -13.51 -2.20
N GLU A 70 -17.85 -14.59 -1.41
CA GLU A 70 -17.22 -14.54 -0.09
C GLU A 70 -15.70 -14.34 -0.20
N THR A 71 -15.17 -13.51 0.71
CA THR A 71 -13.73 -13.26 0.85
C THR A 71 -13.09 -14.32 1.74
N GLY A 72 -11.76 -14.45 1.64
CA GLY A 72 -10.97 -15.43 2.36
C GLY A 72 -10.81 -15.14 3.87
N GLY A 73 -11.14 -13.92 4.33
CA GLY A 73 -11.23 -13.59 5.75
C GLY A 73 -9.90 -13.35 6.46
N LEU A 74 -8.75 -13.32 5.76
CA LEU A 74 -7.45 -13.01 6.38
C LEU A 74 -7.31 -11.53 6.75
N CYS A 75 -8.14 -10.65 6.17
CA CYS A 75 -8.07 -9.21 6.36
C CYS A 75 -9.48 -8.62 6.57
N PRO A 76 -10.18 -9.00 7.65
CA PRO A 76 -11.63 -8.81 7.76
C PRO A 76 -12.06 -7.34 7.77
N LYS A 77 -11.31 -6.42 8.40
CA LYS A 77 -11.68 -4.99 8.35
C LYS A 77 -11.40 -4.41 6.97
N LEU A 78 -10.27 -4.76 6.36
CA LEU A 78 -9.92 -4.29 5.02
C LEU A 78 -10.93 -4.77 3.96
N GLU A 79 -11.29 -6.05 4.02
CA GLU A 79 -12.26 -6.70 3.13
C GLU A 79 -13.65 -6.10 3.32
N THR A 80 -14.11 -5.96 4.57
CA THR A 80 -15.40 -5.34 4.88
C THR A 80 -15.45 -3.88 4.41
N CYS A 81 -14.40 -3.10 4.66
CA CYS A 81 -14.32 -1.72 4.20
C CYS A 81 -14.36 -1.63 2.67
N SER A 82 -13.61 -2.50 1.98
CA SER A 82 -13.58 -2.53 0.51
C SER A 82 -14.92 -2.95 -0.08
N ALA A 83 -15.61 -3.93 0.52
CA ALA A 83 -16.96 -4.32 0.14
C ALA A 83 -17.95 -3.16 0.28
N ASN A 84 -17.85 -2.37 1.35
CA ASN A 84 -18.69 -1.19 1.54
C ASN A 84 -18.39 -0.11 0.49
N CYS A 85 -17.13 0.13 0.14
CA CYS A 85 -16.76 1.04 -0.94
C CYS A 85 -17.34 0.61 -2.30
N ILE A 86 -17.32 -0.68 -2.62
CA ILE A 86 -17.91 -1.22 -3.86
C ILE A 86 -19.43 -1.01 -3.89
N LYS A 87 -20.11 -1.21 -2.74
CA LYS A 87 -21.56 -1.01 -2.62
C LYS A 87 -21.98 0.46 -2.69
N GLU A 88 -21.14 1.37 -2.18
CA GLU A 88 -21.41 2.82 -2.19
C GLU A 88 -21.38 3.39 -3.62
N ASP A 89 -20.27 3.19 -4.34
CA ASP A 89 -20.06 3.74 -5.68
C ASP A 89 -18.93 3.01 -6.40
N LEU A 90 -19.27 2.20 -7.41
CA LEU A 90 -18.29 1.44 -8.18
C LEU A 90 -17.34 2.35 -8.98
N ASP A 91 -17.81 3.50 -9.47
CA ASP A 91 -17.00 4.42 -10.26
C ASP A 91 -15.92 5.11 -9.40
N ARG A 92 -16.16 5.21 -8.10
CA ARG A 92 -15.25 5.83 -7.12
C ARG A 92 -14.62 4.82 -6.16
N VAL A 93 -14.74 3.53 -6.44
CA VAL A 93 -14.28 2.46 -5.54
C VAL A 93 -12.81 2.63 -5.15
N LEU A 94 -11.93 2.90 -6.12
CA LEU A 94 -10.49 3.06 -5.88
C LEU A 94 -10.19 4.26 -4.97
N GLN A 95 -10.91 5.38 -5.17
CA GLN A 95 -10.78 6.55 -4.33
C GLN A 95 -11.27 6.28 -2.91
N CYS A 96 -12.38 5.55 -2.78
CA CYS A 96 -12.94 5.16 -1.49
C CYS A 96 -11.99 4.26 -0.71
N ILE A 97 -11.48 3.19 -1.35
CA ILE A 97 -10.53 2.25 -0.74
C ILE A 97 -9.26 2.99 -0.30
N GLY A 98 -8.69 3.82 -1.18
CA GLY A 98 -7.48 4.58 -0.88
C GLY A 98 -7.63 5.48 0.35
N LYS A 99 -8.77 6.18 0.46
CA LYS A 99 -9.03 7.11 1.56
C LYS A 99 -9.46 6.43 2.87
N LYS A 100 -10.34 5.43 2.79
CA LYS A 100 -11.00 4.84 3.98
C LYS A 100 -10.36 3.54 4.44
N CYS A 101 -9.94 2.68 3.51
CA CYS A 101 -9.65 1.28 3.82
C CYS A 101 -8.17 0.99 3.99
N ASN A 102 -7.27 1.74 3.34
CA ASN A 102 -5.83 1.52 3.41
C ASN A 102 -5.27 1.51 4.85
N ILE A 103 -5.93 2.18 5.81
CA ILE A 103 -5.55 2.12 7.23
C ILE A 103 -5.54 0.70 7.79
N HIS A 104 -6.46 -0.15 7.36
CA HIS A 104 -6.56 -1.54 7.83
C HIS A 104 -5.44 -2.45 7.32
N CYS A 105 -4.64 -1.97 6.36
CA CYS A 105 -3.38 -2.64 6.01
C CYS A 105 -2.33 -2.51 7.11
N TYR A 106 -2.38 -1.44 7.91
CA TYR A 106 -1.31 -1.04 8.83
C TYR A 106 -1.74 -1.04 10.30
N ASP A 107 -3.04 -1.08 10.61
CA ASP A 107 -3.58 -1.10 11.98
C ASP A 107 -3.46 -2.47 12.70
N GLY A 108 -2.83 -3.45 12.05
CA GLY A 108 -2.64 -4.80 12.55
C GLY A 108 -3.69 -5.81 12.09
N ASP A 109 -4.73 -5.40 11.34
CA ASP A 109 -5.79 -6.28 10.86
C ASP A 109 -5.33 -7.27 9.78
N CYS A 110 -4.43 -6.85 8.88
CA CYS A 110 -4.13 -7.60 7.67
C CYS A 110 -2.62 -7.91 7.51
N PRO A 111 -2.13 -9.05 8.07
CA PRO A 111 -0.73 -9.46 7.94
C PRO A 111 -0.26 -9.66 6.49
N SER A 112 -1.19 -10.05 5.60
CA SER A 112 -0.90 -10.22 4.18
C SER A 112 -0.57 -8.89 3.51
N CYS A 113 -1.42 -7.87 3.70
CA CYS A 113 -1.23 -6.55 3.11
C CYS A 113 0.03 -5.86 3.65
N VAL A 114 0.23 -5.85 4.97
CA VAL A 114 1.44 -5.21 5.55
C VAL A 114 2.72 -5.88 5.05
N GLY A 115 2.69 -7.19 4.80
CA GLY A 115 3.83 -7.93 4.25
C GLY A 115 4.18 -7.48 2.83
N VAL A 116 3.18 -7.30 1.96
CA VAL A 116 3.36 -6.79 0.59
C VAL A 116 3.86 -5.35 0.61
N ALA A 117 3.18 -4.47 1.35
CA ALA A 117 3.53 -3.06 1.49
C ALA A 117 4.96 -2.89 2.02
N ARG A 118 5.35 -3.67 3.04
CA ARG A 118 6.71 -3.67 3.58
C ARG A 118 7.73 -4.07 2.53
N ARG A 119 7.50 -5.14 1.76
CA ARG A 119 8.45 -5.57 0.71
C ARG A 119 8.66 -4.46 -0.33
N MET A 120 7.58 -3.84 -0.79
CA MET A 120 7.62 -2.75 -1.77
C MET A 120 8.35 -1.52 -1.20
N PHE A 121 7.98 -1.09 0.01
CA PHE A 121 8.65 0.01 0.70
C PHE A 121 10.15 -0.25 0.85
N MET A 122 10.55 -1.45 1.29
CA MET A 122 11.96 -1.78 1.49
C MET A 122 12.78 -1.71 0.20
N GLN A 123 12.18 -2.06 -0.95
CA GLN A 123 12.83 -1.92 -2.26
C GLN A 123 13.07 -0.43 -2.57
N VAL A 124 12.02 0.39 -2.52
CA VAL A 124 12.09 1.83 -2.81
C VAL A 124 13.05 2.53 -1.85
N CYS A 125 12.93 2.25 -0.55
CA CYS A 125 13.73 2.87 0.50
C CYS A 125 15.23 2.64 0.30
N ARG A 126 15.62 1.42 -0.12
CA ARG A 126 17.02 1.08 -0.38
C ARG A 126 17.53 1.69 -1.67
N GLU A 127 16.73 1.65 -2.74
CA GLU A 127 17.10 2.20 -4.04
C GLU A 127 17.29 3.72 -3.99
N GLN A 128 16.50 4.41 -3.17
CA GLN A 128 16.47 5.87 -3.10
C GLN A 128 17.19 6.42 -1.85
N ASN A 129 17.77 5.56 -1.03
CA ASN A 129 18.39 5.92 0.25
C ASN A 129 17.49 6.84 1.12
N MET A 130 16.21 6.45 1.25
CA MET A 130 15.18 7.26 1.90
C MET A 130 15.57 7.82 3.30
N PRO A 131 16.23 7.06 4.20
CA PRO A 131 16.58 7.59 5.52
C PRO A 131 17.44 8.87 5.47
N SER A 132 18.25 9.04 4.42
CA SER A 132 19.12 10.22 4.25
C SER A 132 18.49 11.36 3.45
N MET A 133 17.24 11.22 2.98
CA MET A 133 16.56 12.29 2.25
C MET A 133 16.31 13.51 3.15
N ALA A 134 16.39 14.72 2.60
CA ALA A 134 16.24 15.96 3.37
C ALA A 134 14.85 16.12 4.02
N SER A 135 13.81 15.56 3.36
CA SER A 135 12.44 15.50 3.86
C SER A 135 12.20 14.50 5.00
N ILE A 136 13.13 13.56 5.20
CA ILE A 136 13.00 12.42 6.12
C ILE A 136 14.00 12.51 7.27
N GLN A 137 15.30 12.61 6.98
CA GLN A 137 16.41 12.69 7.96
C GLN A 137 16.22 11.75 9.17
N PHE A 138 16.29 10.44 8.91
CA PHE A 138 16.04 9.40 9.91
C PHE A 138 17.32 8.67 10.31
N ASP A 139 17.63 8.67 11.61
CA ASP A 139 18.75 7.93 12.19
C ASP A 139 18.36 6.46 12.42
N GLY A 140 18.33 5.70 11.32
CA GLY A 140 17.98 4.29 11.34
C GLY A 140 17.90 3.67 9.95
N ASN A 141 17.62 2.37 9.89
CA ASN A 141 17.52 1.64 8.63
C ASN A 141 16.09 1.61 8.07
N CYS A 142 15.94 1.22 6.81
CA CYS A 142 14.64 1.13 6.13
C CYS A 142 13.59 0.28 6.87
N THR A 143 13.99 -0.74 7.64
CA THR A 143 13.02 -1.53 8.42
C THR A 143 12.44 -0.72 9.58
N GLN A 144 13.30 0.01 10.29
CA GLN A 144 12.89 0.90 11.37
C GLN A 144 12.06 2.06 10.80
N LEU A 145 12.48 2.63 9.67
CA LEU A 145 11.77 3.71 9.00
C LEU A 145 10.35 3.28 8.58
N PHE A 146 10.20 2.09 8.00
CA PHE A 146 8.87 1.55 7.65
C PHE A 146 7.96 1.50 8.87
N ARG A 147 8.45 0.97 10.00
CA ARG A 147 7.67 0.83 11.23
C ARG A 147 7.24 2.20 11.77
N GLU A 148 8.16 3.16 11.81
CA GLU A 148 7.89 4.51 12.29
C GLU A 148 6.83 5.20 11.43
N MET A 149 7.04 5.16 10.11
CA MET A 149 6.14 5.75 9.12
C MET A 149 4.75 5.10 9.11
N SER A 150 4.67 3.77 9.18
CA SER A 150 3.39 3.06 9.21
C SER A 150 2.61 3.32 10.49
N ASN A 151 3.30 3.43 11.63
CA ASN A 151 2.65 3.76 12.91
C ASN A 151 2.12 5.19 12.89
N SER A 152 2.92 6.15 12.41
CA SER A 152 2.50 7.55 12.25
C SER A 152 1.29 7.66 11.31
N TYR A 153 1.29 6.91 10.20
CA TYR A 153 0.19 6.84 9.25
C TYR A 153 -1.13 6.39 9.90
N VAL A 154 -1.09 5.32 10.72
CA VAL A 154 -2.26 4.86 11.46
C VAL A 154 -2.73 5.92 12.44
N MET A 155 -1.84 6.46 13.29
CA MET A 155 -2.19 7.47 14.30
C MET A 155 -2.83 8.73 13.71
N SER A 156 -2.40 9.16 12.50
CA SER A 156 -2.96 10.32 11.81
C SER A 156 -4.39 10.15 11.30
N ARG A 157 -4.89 8.90 11.24
CA ARG A 157 -6.20 8.55 10.68
C ARG A 157 -7.18 7.96 11.70
N THR A 158 -6.73 7.77 12.95
CA THR A 158 -7.58 7.35 14.08
C THR A 158 -7.90 8.48 15.07
N ASN A 159 -7.25 9.65 14.93
CA ASN A 159 -7.57 10.87 15.67
C ASN A 159 -8.38 11.85 14.80
#